data_AF-A0A7J3WZL7-F1
#
_entry.id   AF-A0A7J3WZL7-F1
#
_cell.length_a   1.000
_cell.length_b   1.000
_cell.length_c   1.000
_cell.angle_alpha   90.00
_cell.angle_beta   90.00
_cell.angle_gamma   90.00
#
_symmetry.space_group_name_H-M   'P 1'
#
loop_
_entity.id
_entity.type
_entity.pdbx_description
1 polymer ?
#
loop_
_entity_poly.entity_id
_entity_poly.type
_entity_poly.pdbx_seq_one_letter_code
_entity_poly.pdbx_strand_id
1 'polypeptide(L)'
;MGGRLTIDQAKTIAELSEKYGRGYLEVTTRHDIQLHWIRDEDSLEIFRKLEEVGLYTDMCGQHYPRAGYGDVRNVTTCPFTGVLDGEL
;
A
#
# COMPACT_ATOMS: atom_id res chain seq x y z
N MET A 1 -1.85 10.98 4.75
CA MET A 1 -2.26 9.94 5.72
C MET A 1 -3.77 9.73 5.63
N GLY A 2 -4.28 8.56 6.02
CA GLY A 2 -5.70 8.23 5.91
C GLY A 2 -6.13 7.46 4.66
N GLY A 3 -5.20 6.83 3.94
CA GLY A 3 -5.51 6.07 2.72
C GLY A 3 -5.69 6.92 1.46
N ARG A 4 -5.02 8.08 1.38
CA ARG A 4 -5.01 8.92 0.19
C ARG A 4 -3.92 8.50 -0.78
N LEU A 5 -4.24 8.55 -2.06
CA LEU A 5 -3.31 8.32 -3.15
C LEU A 5 -3.41 9.47 -4.15
N THR A 6 -2.28 9.80 -4.76
CA THR A 6 -2.27 10.59 -5.99
C THR A 6 -2.68 9.71 -7.17
N ILE A 7 -3.02 10.33 -8.31
CA ILE A 7 -3.35 9.60 -9.54
C ILE A 7 -2.18 8.73 -9.99
N ASP A 8 -0.94 9.23 -9.88
CA ASP A 8 0.24 8.50 -10.33
C ASP A 8 0.55 7.30 -9.43
N GLN A 9 0.34 7.43 -8.12
CA GLN A 9 0.41 6.32 -7.17
C GLN A 9 -0.64 5.25 -7.51
N ALA A 10 -1.89 5.64 -7.75
CA ALA A 10 -2.95 4.70 -8.10
C ALA A 10 -2.68 3.96 -9.42
N LYS A 11 -2.18 4.66 -10.45
CA LYS A 11 -1.80 4.05 -11.74
C LYS A 11 -0.66 3.05 -11.57
N THR A 12 0.36 3.40 -10.80
CA THR A 12 1.50 2.51 -10.53
C THR A 12 1.04 1.23 -9.84
N ILE A 13 0.16 1.32 -8.85
CA ILE A 13 -0.41 0.15 -8.17
C ILE A 13 -1.23 -0.71 -9.13
N ALA A 14 -2.02 -0.11 -10.01
CA ALA A 14 -2.79 -0.84 -11.03
C ALA A 14 -1.87 -1.60 -12.00
N GLU A 15 -0.81 -0.97 -12.50
CA GLU A 15 0.19 -1.63 -13.37
C GLU A 15 0.87 -2.81 -12.67
N LEU A 16 1.23 -2.65 -11.40
CA LEU A 16 1.83 -3.72 -10.59
C LEU A 16 0.84 -4.87 -10.35
N SER A 17 -0.43 -4.56 -10.11
CA SER A 17 -1.50 -5.55 -9.95
C SER A 17 -1.72 -6.33 -11.25
N GLU A 18 -1.74 -5.68 -12.41
CA GLU A 18 -1.86 -6.36 -13.71
C GLU A 18 -0.65 -7.26 -14.00
N LYS A 19 0.57 -6.75 -13.76
CA LYS A 19 1.81 -7.48 -14.08
C LYS A 19 2.08 -8.65 -13.15
N TYR A 20 1.84 -8.49 -11.85
CA TYR A 20 2.23 -9.48 -10.83
C TYR A 20 1.05 -10.07 -10.04
N GLY A 21 -0.02 -9.30 -9.86
CA GLY A 21 -1.18 -9.64 -9.04
C GLY A 21 -2.36 -10.27 -9.79
N ARG A 22 -2.16 -10.71 -11.05
CA ARG A 22 -3.21 -11.25 -11.94
C ARG A 22 -4.35 -10.26 -12.23
N GLY A 23 -4.08 -8.96 -12.15
CA GLY A 23 -5.07 -7.90 -12.31
C GLY A 23 -6.01 -7.72 -11.12
N TYR A 24 -5.68 -8.31 -9.96
CA TYR A 24 -6.43 -8.14 -8.72
C TYR A 24 -5.61 -7.42 -7.65
N LEU A 25 -6.30 -6.60 -6.86
CA LEU A 25 -5.80 -5.95 -5.65
C LEU A 25 -6.94 -5.86 -4.64
N GLU A 26 -6.59 -5.69 -3.37
CA GLU A 26 -7.55 -5.58 -2.28
C GLU A 26 -7.35 -4.29 -1.51
N VAL A 27 -8.44 -3.56 -1.27
CA VAL A 27 -8.46 -2.45 -0.31
C VAL A 27 -8.81 -3.02 1.05
N THR A 28 -7.95 -2.79 2.04
CA THR A 28 -8.12 -3.34 3.38
C THR A 28 -9.05 -2.49 4.25
N THR A 29 -9.51 -3.05 5.36
CA THR A 29 -10.27 -2.33 6.40
C THR A 29 -9.51 -1.19 7.07
N ARG A 30 -8.21 -1.05 6.79
CA ARG A 30 -7.35 0.01 7.32
C ARG A 30 -6.98 1.07 6.28
N HIS A 31 -7.65 1.09 5.13
CA HIS A 31 -7.38 1.98 4.00
C HIS A 31 -5.96 1.80 3.42
N ASP A 32 -5.55 0.54 3.28
CA ASP A 32 -4.28 0.14 2.66
C ASP A 32 -4.57 -0.74 1.44
N ILE A 33 -3.56 -1.02 0.60
CA ILE A 33 -3.69 -1.87 -0.58
C ILE A 33 -2.83 -3.12 -0.44
N GLN A 34 -3.43 -4.28 -0.69
CA GLN A 34 -2.73 -5.57 -0.72
C GLN A 34 -2.70 -6.13 -2.15
N LEU A 35 -1.49 -6.49 -2.58
CA LEU A 35 -1.25 -7.26 -3.79
C LEU A 35 -1.05 -8.74 -3.42
N HIS A 36 -1.69 -9.62 -4.18
CA HIS A 36 -1.67 -11.06 -3.97
C HIS A 36 -0.83 -11.75 -5.05
N TRP A 37 -0.41 -12.99 -4.80
CA TRP A 37 0.29 -13.85 -5.79
C TRP A 37 1.69 -13.38 -6.24
N ILE A 38 2.29 -12.47 -5.47
CA ILE A 38 3.65 -11.99 -5.72
C ILE A 38 4.66 -13.11 -5.45
N ARG A 39 5.58 -13.33 -6.39
CA ARG A 39 6.70 -14.26 -6.22
C ARG A 39 7.86 -13.55 -5.53
N ASP A 40 8.63 -14.28 -4.73
CA ASP A 40 9.75 -13.70 -3.96
C ASP A 40 10.77 -12.98 -4.86
N GLU A 41 11.04 -13.53 -6.05
CA GLU A 41 11.95 -12.96 -7.05
C GLU A 41 11.50 -11.60 -7.62
N ASP A 42 10.18 -11.34 -7.64
CA ASP A 42 9.60 -10.10 -8.18
C ASP A 42 9.54 -8.98 -7.13
N SER A 43 9.69 -9.32 -5.85
CA SER A 43 9.47 -8.39 -4.72
C SER A 43 10.32 -7.13 -4.78
N LEU A 44 11.61 -7.25 -5.11
CA LEU A 44 12.54 -6.12 -5.16
C LEU A 44 12.20 -5.14 -6.30
N GLU A 45 11.71 -5.63 -7.44
CA GLU A 45 11.27 -4.76 -8.54
C GLU A 45 10.01 -3.98 -8.15
N ILE A 46 9.07 -4.65 -7.47
CA ILE A 46 7.84 -4.03 -6.96
C ILE A 46 8.17 -2.93 -5.96
N PHE A 47 9.04 -3.20 -4.99
CA PHE A 47 9.43 -2.20 -3.99
C PHE A 47 10.07 -0.97 -4.63
N ARG A 48 10.98 -1.17 -5.60
CA ARG A 48 11.61 -0.07 -6.33
C ARG A 48 10.59 0.80 -7.06
N LYS A 49 9.62 0.19 -7.75
CA LYS A 49 8.56 0.94 -8.47
C LYS A 49 7.64 1.72 -7.52
N LEU A 50 7.32 1.15 -6.35
CA LEU A 50 6.53 1.85 -5.34
C LEU A 50 7.31 3.04 -4.75
N GLU A 51 8.61 2.86 -4.50
CA GLU A 51 9.48 3.93 -4.00
C GLU A 51 9.61 5.10 -4.99
N GLU A 52 9.66 4.83 -6.30
CA GLU A 52 9.65 5.85 -7.36
C GLU A 52 8.45 6.82 -7.28
N VAL A 53 7.31 6.36 -6.75
CA VAL A 53 6.10 7.17 -6.52
C VAL A 53 5.86 7.54 -5.05
N GLY A 54 6.87 7.35 -4.20
CA GLY A 54 6.85 7.70 -2.77
C GLY A 54 5.95 6.81 -1.91
N LEU A 55 5.74 5.56 -2.33
CA LEU A 55 5.03 4.53 -1.54
C LEU A 55 6.02 3.55 -0.93
N TYR A 56 5.71 3.08 0.27
CA TYR A 56 6.58 2.19 1.05
C TYR A 56 5.76 1.05 1.63
N THR A 57 6.37 -0.14 1.67
CA THR A 57 5.77 -1.36 2.25
C THR A 57 6.40 -1.75 3.59
N ASP A 58 7.34 -0.94 4.08
CA ASP A 58 8.05 -1.18 5.33
C ASP A 58 7.05 -1.26 6.50
N MET A 59 7.31 -2.17 7.44
CA MET A 59 6.46 -2.41 8.62
C MET A 59 5.00 -2.81 8.34
N CYS A 60 4.65 -3.06 7.06
CA CYS A 60 3.31 -3.44 6.60
C CYS A 60 3.27 -4.89 6.02
N GLY A 61 4.42 -5.52 5.83
CA GLY A 61 4.57 -6.90 5.31
C GLY A 61 4.99 -7.92 6.36
N GLN A 62 4.85 -9.22 6.03
CA GLN A 62 5.30 -10.34 6.88
C GLN A 62 6.76 -10.76 6.63
N HIS A 63 7.47 -10.09 5.72
CA HIS A 63 8.80 -10.51 5.27
C HIS A 63 9.86 -9.42 5.49
N TYR A 64 10.24 -9.25 6.74
CA TYR A 64 11.60 -8.91 7.13
C TYR A 64 12.08 -10.12 7.97
N PRO A 65 13.37 -10.54 7.94
CA PRO A 65 13.82 -11.82 8.51
C PRO A 65 13.66 -11.96 10.04
N ARG A 66 12.94 -11.04 10.68
CA ARG A 66 12.39 -11.20 12.02
C ARG A 66 10.90 -10.87 11.98
N ALA A 67 10.06 -11.90 12.13
CA ALA A 67 8.73 -11.72 12.68
C ALA A 67 8.88 -11.33 14.16
N GLY A 68 9.05 -10.02 14.40
CA GLY A 68 8.94 -9.43 15.72
C GLY A 68 7.48 -9.10 15.99
N TYR A 69 6.96 -9.45 17.14
CA TYR A 69 5.62 -9.07 17.57
C TYR A 69 5.43 -7.54 17.48
N GLY A 70 4.59 -7.08 16.55
CA GLY A 70 3.89 -5.80 16.60
C GLY A 70 4.59 -4.59 15.97
N ASP A 71 4.61 -4.52 14.63
CA ASP A 71 4.92 -3.26 13.93
C ASP A 71 3.72 -2.30 13.92
N VAL A 72 4.00 -0.98 13.90
CA VAL A 72 2.97 0.05 13.73
C VAL A 72 2.35 -0.10 12.35
N ARG A 73 1.05 -0.39 12.32
CA ARG A 73 0.28 -0.57 11.09
C ARG A 73 -0.15 0.77 10.50
N ASN A 74 -0.74 0.70 9.30
CA ASN A 74 -1.28 1.87 8.61
C ASN A 74 -2.10 2.77 9.56
N VAL A 75 -1.82 4.07 9.49
CA VAL A 75 -2.49 5.11 10.29
C VAL A 75 -3.80 5.46 9.62
N THR A 76 -4.89 4.92 10.16
CA THR A 76 -6.25 5.15 9.67
C THR A 76 -6.80 6.46 10.25
N THR A 77 -7.39 7.28 9.39
CA THR A 77 -8.06 8.55 9.75
C THR A 77 -9.41 8.65 9.06
N CYS A 78 -10.18 9.70 9.37
CA CYS A 78 -11.37 10.01 8.60
C CYS A 78 -11.01 10.21 7.12
N PRO A 79 -11.70 9.56 6.17
CA PRO A 79 -11.43 9.74 4.74
C PRO A 79 -11.74 11.17 4.27
N PHE A 80 -12.62 11.88 4.99
CA PHE A 80 -13.05 13.24 4.70
C PHE A 80 -12.19 14.34 5.35
N THR A 81 -11.08 13.99 6.00
CA THR A 81 -10.22 15.00 6.62
C THR A 81 -9.85 16.11 5.61
N GLY A 82 -9.84 17.39 5.93
CA GLY A 82 -9.51 18.47 5.00
C GLY A 82 -10.43 18.62 3.77
N VAL A 83 -11.62 18.00 3.78
CA VAL A 83 -12.61 18.08 2.69
C VAL A 83 -13.96 18.61 3.17
N LEU A 84 -14.41 18.19 4.36
CA LEU A 84 -15.69 18.64 4.92
C LEU A 84 -15.52 19.84 5.85
N ASP A 85 -16.26 20.91 5.58
CA ASP A 85 -16.39 22.04 6.51
C ASP A 85 -17.01 21.56 7.84
N GLY A 86 -16.35 21.83 8.96
CA GLY A 86 -16.81 21.43 10.30
C GLY A 86 -16.36 20.05 10.77
N GLU A 87 -15.32 19.49 10.17
CA GLU A 87 -14.57 18.38 10.77
C GLU A 87 -14.03 18.72 12.18
N LEU A 88 -13.98 17.71 13.06
CA LEU A 88 -13.61 17.84 14.48
C LEU A 88 -12.16 18.27 14.70
#